data_AF-A0A5A9MZN0-F1
#
_entry.id   AF-A0A5A9MZN0-F1
#
_cell.length_a   1.000
_cell.length_b   1.000
_cell.length_c   1.000
_cell.angle_alpha   90.00
_cell.angle_beta   90.00
_cell.angle_gamma   90.00
#
_symmetry.space_group_name_H-M   'P 1'
#
loop_
_entity.id
_entity.type
_entity.pdbx_description
1 polymer ?
#
loop_
_entity_poly.entity_id
_entity_poly.type
_entity_poly.pdbx_seq_one_letter_code
_entity_poly.pdbx_strand_id
1 'polypeptide(L)'
;MEMVREQYISTTEESGLLAPVNEYIYMIGIYGWRKRCLYLFILILLIIMVVNLALMIWILRVMWFNSEGMGYLQVKEDGLRLEGESEFLFPLYAQEIDSREDSTLLVHSSENVTLNARNENGDVTGSVSVGAEGALFEQSVRTPLVKAVLNKELRLESPTRSLSMDAPRGVHIKALAGNADVAAHFDIVLNSSAGLLVLDAETVRLPTLPVGEARTSGESQGMYNMFEVCVCPSGKLFLSRAGVSSTCSEHQDC
;
A
#
# COMPACT_ATOMS: atom_id res chain seq x y z
N MET A 1 -43.15 44.05 99.14
CA MET A 1 -44.25 43.24 99.68
C MET A 1 -45.51 44.07 99.55
N GLU A 2 -46.46 43.58 98.73
CA GLU A 2 -47.91 43.54 98.99
C GLU A 2 -48.55 44.72 99.77
N MET A 3 -49.65 45.34 99.32
CA MET A 3 -50.84 44.76 98.73
C MET A 3 -51.63 45.76 97.88
N VAL A 4 -52.27 45.22 96.85
CA VAL A 4 -53.38 45.80 96.08
C VAL A 4 -54.71 45.34 96.70
N ARG A 5 -55.62 46.30 96.94
CA ARG A 5 -57.08 46.18 97.16
C ARG A 5 -57.59 47.64 97.37
N GLU A 6 -58.69 48.19 96.86
CA GLU A 6 -60.02 47.78 96.36
C GLU A 6 -60.46 48.90 95.36
N GLN A 7 -61.14 48.71 94.21
CA GLN A 7 -62.46 48.15 93.88
C GLN A 7 -63.51 49.27 93.59
N TYR A 8 -64.33 49.01 92.55
CA TYR A 8 -65.64 49.60 92.19
C TYR A 8 -65.73 50.85 91.27
N ILE A 9 -65.86 50.54 89.97
CA ILE A 9 -66.99 50.83 89.06
C ILE A 9 -67.83 52.09 89.33
N SER A 10 -67.91 53.00 88.35
CA SER A 10 -69.18 53.51 87.79
C SER A 10 -68.97 54.46 86.60
N THR A 11 -69.76 54.24 85.53
CA THR A 11 -70.27 55.21 84.52
C THR A 11 -69.24 55.91 83.64
N THR A 12 -69.34 55.97 82.30
CA THR A 12 -70.51 56.17 81.43
C THR A 12 -70.07 55.92 79.97
N GLU A 13 -71.01 55.55 79.11
CA GLU A 13 -70.85 55.23 77.69
C GLU A 13 -70.15 56.33 76.88
N GLU A 14 -69.09 55.97 76.14
CA GLU A 14 -68.69 56.69 74.93
C GLU A 14 -68.30 55.66 73.86
N SER A 15 -69.23 55.44 72.92
CA SER A 15 -69.00 54.65 71.72
C SER A 15 -68.40 55.55 70.63
N GLY A 16 -67.07 55.64 70.57
CA GLY A 16 -66.29 56.27 69.50
C GLY A 16 -65.29 55.28 68.92
N LEU A 17 -65.60 54.72 67.74
CA LEU A 17 -64.86 53.65 67.09
C LEU A 17 -63.64 54.17 66.30
N LEU A 18 -62.45 53.82 66.80
CA LEU A 18 -61.14 53.52 66.19
C LEU A 18 -60.52 54.40 65.06
N ALA A 19 -59.27 54.81 65.35
CA ALA A 19 -58.33 55.49 64.46
C ALA A 19 -57.76 54.61 63.33
N PRO A 20 -57.35 55.21 62.18
CA PRO A 20 -56.48 54.53 61.22
C PRO A 20 -54.99 54.72 61.62
N VAL A 21 -54.34 53.60 61.95
CA VAL A 21 -52.87 53.50 61.95
C VAL A 21 -52.44 53.47 60.49
N ASN A 22 -51.79 54.53 60.02
CA ASN A 22 -51.22 54.58 58.69
C ASN A 22 -49.88 53.85 58.72
N GLU A 23 -49.84 52.61 58.22
CA GLU A 23 -48.58 51.88 57.99
C GLU A 23 -47.78 52.60 56.90
N TYR A 24 -46.69 53.23 57.31
CA TYR A 24 -45.67 53.74 56.40
C TYR A 24 -45.00 52.53 55.74
N ILE A 25 -45.45 52.23 54.53
CA ILE A 25 -44.77 51.33 53.59
C ILE A 25 -43.31 51.79 53.51
N TYR A 26 -42.40 50.95 54.00
CA TYR A 26 -40.96 51.07 53.75
C TYR A 26 -40.71 50.89 52.24
N MET A 27 -40.94 51.95 51.48
CA MET A 27 -40.36 52.10 50.15
C MET A 27 -38.86 52.29 50.38
N ILE A 28 -38.12 51.18 50.33
CA ILE A 28 -36.67 51.19 50.19
C ILE A 28 -36.36 51.85 48.85
N GLY A 29 -36.27 53.17 48.89
CA GLY A 29 -35.83 54.00 47.80
C GLY A 29 -34.34 53.82 47.59
N ILE A 30 -33.93 53.36 46.41
CA ILE A 30 -32.56 53.55 45.94
C ILE A 30 -32.57 53.86 44.43
N TYR A 31 -33.05 55.05 44.07
CA TYR A 31 -32.95 55.64 42.74
C TYR A 31 -31.67 56.48 42.65
N GLY A 32 -30.64 55.98 41.95
CA GLY A 32 -29.40 56.73 41.67
C GLY A 32 -28.71 56.24 40.39
N TRP A 33 -28.14 57.16 39.60
CA TRP A 33 -27.53 56.90 38.29
C TRP A 33 -26.44 55.82 38.30
N ARG A 34 -25.69 55.70 39.40
CA ARG A 34 -24.65 54.66 39.57
C ARG A 34 -25.24 53.24 39.64
N LYS A 35 -26.39 53.05 40.29
CA LYS A 35 -27.06 51.74 40.30
C LYS A 35 -27.67 51.40 38.94
N ARG A 36 -28.14 52.40 38.17
CA ARG A 36 -28.57 52.19 36.76
C ARG A 36 -27.42 51.76 35.87
N CYS A 37 -26.22 52.33 36.02
CA CYS A 37 -25.02 51.84 35.32
C CYS A 37 -24.68 50.40 35.69
N LEU A 38 -24.83 50.04 36.98
CA LEU A 38 -24.58 48.68 37.44
C LEU A 38 -25.61 47.69 36.88
N TYR A 39 -26.91 48.02 36.88
CA TYR A 39 -27.94 47.20 36.25
C TYR A 39 -27.75 47.09 34.73
N LEU A 40 -27.35 48.18 34.06
CA LEU A 40 -27.04 48.18 32.63
C LEU A 40 -25.80 47.32 32.33
N PHE A 41 -24.79 47.36 33.18
CA PHE A 41 -23.59 46.51 33.06
C PHE A 41 -23.93 45.03 33.26
N ILE A 42 -24.72 44.69 34.28
CA ILE A 42 -25.21 43.32 34.51
C ILE A 42 -26.09 42.85 33.35
N LEU A 43 -26.95 43.71 32.82
CA LEU A 43 -27.77 43.42 31.64
C LEU A 43 -26.89 43.12 30.41
N ILE A 44 -25.87 43.95 30.16
CA ILE A 44 -24.92 43.74 29.06
C ILE A 44 -24.16 42.42 29.25
N LEU A 45 -23.68 42.12 30.46
CA LEU A 45 -23.02 40.84 30.74
C LEU A 45 -23.95 39.64 30.52
N LEU A 46 -25.23 39.76 30.89
CA LEU A 46 -26.23 38.72 30.66
C LEU A 46 -26.52 38.54 29.16
N ILE A 47 -26.60 39.63 28.39
CA ILE A 47 -26.74 39.58 26.93
C ILE A 47 -25.52 38.89 26.31
N ILE A 48 -24.30 39.26 26.70
CA ILE A 48 -23.06 38.63 26.21
C ILE A 48 -23.07 37.13 26.55
N MET A 49 -23.50 36.76 27.75
CA MET A 49 -23.60 35.35 28.16
C MET A 49 -24.62 34.58 27.31
N VAL A 50 -25.79 35.16 27.02
CA VAL A 50 -26.80 34.54 26.15
C VAL A 50 -26.29 34.43 24.71
N VAL A 51 -25.63 35.46 24.17
CA VAL A 51 -25.04 35.43 22.83
C VAL A 51 -23.94 34.36 22.75
N ASN A 52 -23.06 34.29 23.74
CA ASN A 52 -22.01 33.26 23.79
C ASN A 52 -22.61 31.85 23.92
N LEU A 53 -23.70 31.68 24.68
CA LEU A 53 -24.41 30.40 24.77
C LEU A 53 -25.06 30.04 23.43
N ALA A 54 -25.73 30.98 22.77
CA ALA A 54 -26.34 30.77 21.46
C ALA A 54 -25.30 30.45 20.40
N LEU A 55 -24.14 31.11 20.44
CA LEU A 55 -23.02 30.89 19.54
C LEU A 55 -22.37 29.52 19.79
N MET A 56 -22.23 29.09 21.06
CA MET A 56 -21.81 27.73 21.41
C MET A 56 -22.79 26.68 20.88
N ILE A 57 -24.09 26.85 21.10
CA ILE A 57 -25.12 25.92 20.58
C ILE A 57 -25.09 25.89 19.05
N TRP A 58 -24.90 27.05 18.40
CA TRP A 58 -24.82 27.13 16.95
C TRP A 58 -23.57 26.41 16.40
N ILE A 59 -22.40 26.62 17.01
CA ILE A 59 -21.16 25.89 16.65
C ILE A 59 -21.35 24.39 16.83
N LEU A 60 -21.90 23.95 17.96
CA LEU A 60 -22.17 22.53 18.23
C LEU A 60 -23.11 21.92 17.18
N ARG A 61 -24.11 22.68 16.75
CA ARG A 61 -25.03 22.26 15.69
C ARG A 61 -24.36 22.21 14.31
N VAL A 62 -23.54 23.20 13.95
CA VAL A 62 -22.83 23.25 12.66
C VAL A 62 -21.79 22.15 12.55
N MET A 63 -21.08 21.84 13.64
CA MET A 63 -20.09 20.77 13.70
C MET A 63 -20.71 19.36 13.83
N TRP A 64 -22.04 19.21 13.73
CA TRP A 64 -22.74 17.92 13.83
C TRP A 64 -22.33 17.09 15.06
N PHE A 65 -22.14 17.74 16.22
CA PHE A 65 -21.96 17.01 17.48
C PHE A 65 -23.30 16.43 17.92
N ASN A 66 -23.45 15.12 17.79
CA ASN A 66 -24.57 14.37 18.36
C ASN A 66 -24.10 13.63 19.62
N SER A 67 -25.05 13.19 20.44
CA SER A 67 -24.80 12.30 21.59
C SER A 67 -24.10 10.98 21.23
N GLU A 68 -24.08 10.61 19.93
CA GLU A 68 -23.43 9.40 19.40
C GLU A 68 -22.03 9.64 18.80
N GLY A 69 -21.60 10.90 18.57
CA GLY A 69 -20.29 11.18 18.00
C GLY A 69 -20.13 12.54 17.30
N MET A 70 -18.90 12.80 16.83
CA MET A 70 -18.52 13.99 16.07
C MET A 70 -18.42 13.63 14.59
N GLY A 71 -19.37 14.10 13.77
CA GLY A 71 -19.35 13.83 12.32
C GLY A 71 -19.34 12.34 11.98
N TYR A 72 -18.53 11.93 11.02
CA TYR A 72 -18.40 10.53 10.57
C TYR A 72 -17.63 9.64 11.55
N LEU A 73 -16.95 10.21 12.56
CA LEU A 73 -16.14 9.49 13.53
C LEU A 73 -16.93 9.29 14.84
N GLN A 74 -17.36 8.06 15.05
CA GLN A 74 -18.08 7.61 16.24
C GLN A 74 -17.10 6.90 17.19
N VAL A 75 -17.10 7.30 18.44
CA VAL A 75 -16.37 6.61 19.50
C VAL A 75 -17.34 5.62 20.14
N LYS A 76 -17.18 4.32 19.84
CA LYS A 76 -17.94 3.23 20.47
C LYS A 76 -17.10 2.59 21.56
N GLU A 77 -17.74 1.80 22.42
CA GLU A 77 -17.04 1.04 23.48
C GLU A 77 -15.97 0.09 22.90
N ASP A 78 -16.16 -0.34 21.64
CA ASP A 78 -15.27 -1.24 20.90
C ASP A 78 -14.17 -0.51 20.10
N GLY A 79 -14.15 0.83 20.12
CA GLY A 79 -13.13 1.64 19.46
C GLY A 79 -13.66 2.77 18.57
N LEU A 80 -12.81 3.23 17.65
CA LEU A 80 -13.13 4.31 16.71
C LEU A 80 -13.77 3.74 15.44
N ARG A 81 -14.99 4.18 15.13
CA ARG A 81 -15.69 3.82 13.89
C ARG A 81 -15.83 5.06 13.03
N LEU A 82 -15.22 5.05 11.86
CA LEU A 82 -15.30 6.13 10.90
C LEU A 82 -16.15 5.68 9.70
N GLU A 83 -17.28 6.34 9.46
CA GLU A 83 -18.19 6.04 8.35
C GLU A 83 -18.30 7.23 7.40
N GLY A 84 -17.36 7.38 6.47
CA GLY A 84 -17.41 8.44 5.47
C GLY A 84 -16.06 8.80 4.89
N GLU A 85 -16.02 9.88 4.12
CA GLU A 85 -14.78 10.51 3.67
C GLU A 85 -14.15 11.28 4.84
N SER A 86 -12.87 11.04 5.07
CA SER A 86 -12.12 11.63 6.16
C SER A 86 -10.70 11.96 5.73
N GLU A 87 -10.19 13.08 6.19
CA GLU A 87 -8.81 13.48 6.00
C GLU A 87 -8.07 13.42 7.34
N PHE A 88 -6.85 12.88 7.32
CA PHE A 88 -6.00 12.79 8.50
C PHE A 88 -4.78 13.69 8.31
N LEU A 89 -4.50 14.54 9.30
CA LEU A 89 -3.34 15.43 9.31
C LEU A 89 -2.02 14.69 9.58
N PHE A 90 -2.10 13.51 10.19
CA PHE A 90 -0.95 12.71 10.63
C PHE A 90 -1.10 11.25 10.19
N PRO A 91 0.01 10.48 10.11
CA PRO A 91 -0.03 9.07 9.76
C PRO A 91 -0.90 8.27 10.73
N LEU A 92 -1.67 7.33 10.17
CA LEU A 92 -2.41 6.34 10.94
C LEU A 92 -1.58 5.08 11.14
N TYR A 93 -1.62 4.57 12.36
CA TYR A 93 -1.02 3.30 12.72
C TYR A 93 -2.16 2.36 13.13
N ALA A 94 -2.29 1.26 12.40
CA ALA A 94 -3.23 0.20 12.71
C ALA A 94 -2.45 -1.11 12.80
N GLN A 95 -2.85 -1.97 13.74
CA GLN A 95 -2.28 -3.30 13.87
C GLN A 95 -2.72 -4.21 12.72
N GLU A 96 -3.98 -4.07 12.32
CA GLU A 96 -4.61 -4.87 11.28
C GLU A 96 -5.49 -3.97 10.41
N ILE A 97 -5.50 -4.23 9.11
CA ILE A 97 -6.27 -3.49 8.12
C ILE A 97 -6.98 -4.51 7.24
N ASP A 98 -8.27 -4.69 7.50
CA ASP A 98 -9.12 -5.61 6.75
C ASP A 98 -10.15 -4.85 5.90
N SER A 99 -10.47 -5.43 4.75
CA SER A 99 -11.64 -5.01 3.99
C SER A 99 -12.90 -5.69 4.52
N ARG A 100 -14.07 -5.11 4.23
CA ARG A 100 -15.35 -5.77 4.51
C ARG A 100 -15.44 -7.06 3.68
N GLU A 101 -16.12 -8.08 4.21
CA GLU A 101 -16.22 -9.44 3.63
C GLU A 101 -16.50 -9.45 2.11
N ASP A 102 -17.34 -8.54 1.61
CA ASP A 102 -17.73 -8.45 0.18
C ASP A 102 -17.01 -7.34 -0.61
N SER A 103 -15.93 -6.76 -0.09
CA SER A 103 -15.25 -5.61 -0.71
C SER A 103 -13.74 -5.80 -0.78
N THR A 104 -13.12 -5.25 -1.82
CA THR A 104 -11.66 -5.21 -1.96
C THR A 104 -11.08 -3.96 -1.30
N LEU A 105 -9.96 -4.10 -0.61
CA LEU A 105 -9.17 -2.96 -0.14
C LEU A 105 -8.56 -2.23 -1.35
N LEU A 106 -8.98 -0.99 -1.57
CA LEU A 106 -8.46 -0.13 -2.64
C LEU A 106 -7.59 0.97 -2.02
N VAL A 107 -6.33 1.03 -2.45
CA VAL A 107 -5.40 2.09 -2.07
C VAL A 107 -5.08 2.90 -3.31
N HIS A 108 -5.48 4.17 -3.33
CA HIS A 108 -5.21 5.10 -4.42
C HIS A 108 -4.18 6.13 -3.96
N SER A 109 -3.09 6.26 -4.70
CA SER A 109 -1.99 7.18 -4.38
C SER A 109 -1.53 7.89 -5.65
N SER A 110 -1.23 9.18 -5.55
CA SER A 110 -0.58 9.95 -6.62
C SER A 110 0.92 9.64 -6.74
N GLU A 111 1.50 9.09 -5.68
CA GLU A 111 2.91 8.71 -5.59
C GLU A 111 3.07 7.20 -5.43
N ASN A 112 4.33 6.74 -5.44
CA ASN A 112 4.65 5.33 -5.30
C ASN A 112 4.19 4.79 -3.94
N VAL A 113 3.50 3.65 -3.97
CA VAL A 113 3.09 2.93 -2.76
C VAL A 113 4.19 1.93 -2.41
N THR A 114 4.64 1.93 -1.16
CA THR A 114 5.66 0.98 -0.67
C THR A 114 5.09 0.09 0.41
N LEU A 115 5.28 -1.22 0.26
CA LEU A 115 4.89 -2.25 1.21
C LEU A 115 6.15 -2.88 1.78
N ASN A 116 6.35 -2.74 3.08
CA ASN A 116 7.51 -3.25 3.79
C ASN A 116 7.08 -4.39 4.72
N ALA A 117 7.59 -5.60 4.48
CA ALA A 117 7.55 -6.69 5.44
C ALA A 117 8.66 -6.49 6.48
N ARG A 118 8.35 -6.62 7.76
CA ARG A 118 9.31 -6.43 8.86
C ARG A 118 9.36 -7.67 9.77
N ASN A 119 10.53 -7.96 10.34
CA ASN A 119 10.70 -9.01 11.35
C ASN A 119 10.27 -8.51 12.76
N GLU A 120 10.34 -9.40 13.76
CA GLU A 120 10.03 -9.09 15.17
C GLU A 120 10.92 -7.97 15.76
N ASN A 121 12.12 -7.77 15.21
CA ASN A 121 13.04 -6.71 15.62
C ASN A 121 12.73 -5.34 14.96
N GLY A 122 11.80 -5.30 14.01
CA GLY A 122 11.43 -4.11 13.25
C GLY A 122 12.25 -3.88 11.95
N ASP A 123 13.19 -4.76 11.65
CA ASP A 123 14.01 -4.68 10.43
C ASP A 123 13.19 -5.08 9.21
N VAL A 124 13.41 -4.38 8.08
CA VAL A 124 12.71 -4.67 6.83
C VAL A 124 13.29 -5.93 6.20
N THR A 125 12.47 -6.98 6.13
CA THR A 125 12.80 -8.26 5.50
C THR A 125 12.26 -8.36 4.08
N GLY A 126 11.61 -7.33 3.53
CA GLY A 126 11.12 -7.34 2.17
C GLY A 126 10.46 -6.02 1.85
N SER A 127 10.73 -5.48 0.67
CA SER A 127 10.17 -4.21 0.21
C SER A 127 9.66 -4.37 -1.22
N VAL A 128 8.40 -3.97 -1.42
CA VAL A 128 7.75 -3.89 -2.73
C VAL A 128 7.29 -2.47 -2.94
N SER A 129 7.78 -1.82 -3.99
CA SER A 129 7.30 -0.49 -4.38
C SER A 129 6.54 -0.57 -5.69
N VAL A 130 5.33 -0.03 -5.71
CA VAL A 130 4.46 0.01 -6.89
C VAL A 130 4.33 1.47 -7.31
N GLY A 131 4.69 1.75 -8.56
CA GLY A 131 4.64 3.08 -9.17
C GLY A 131 4.10 3.03 -10.60
N ALA A 132 4.12 4.19 -11.27
CA ALA A 132 3.62 4.32 -12.64
C ALA A 132 4.35 3.39 -13.64
N GLU A 133 5.64 3.15 -13.42
CA GLU A 133 6.50 2.32 -14.27
C GLU A 133 6.42 0.81 -13.93
N GLY A 134 5.61 0.42 -12.95
CA GLY A 134 5.42 -0.98 -12.53
C GLY A 134 5.77 -1.22 -11.07
N ALA A 135 6.20 -2.45 -10.77
CA ALA A 135 6.54 -2.88 -9.42
C ALA A 135 8.03 -3.22 -9.32
N LEU A 136 8.72 -2.62 -8.35
CA LEU A 136 10.09 -2.95 -7.98
C LEU A 136 10.06 -3.85 -6.75
N PHE A 137 10.74 -4.99 -6.86
CA PHE A 137 10.92 -5.96 -5.80
C PHE A 137 12.38 -5.94 -5.39
N GLU A 138 12.69 -5.50 -4.16
CA GLU A 138 14.08 -5.48 -3.67
C GLU A 138 14.58 -6.88 -3.28
N GLN A 139 13.66 -7.83 -3.14
CA GLN A 139 13.93 -9.19 -2.70
C GLN A 139 13.26 -10.24 -3.58
N SER A 140 13.47 -11.52 -3.23
CA SER A 140 12.91 -12.65 -3.96
C SER A 140 11.38 -12.67 -3.90
N VAL A 141 10.74 -12.83 -5.06
CA VAL A 141 9.28 -12.92 -5.19
C VAL A 141 8.88 -14.37 -5.40
N ARG A 142 7.98 -14.88 -4.56
CA ARG A 142 7.37 -16.20 -4.73
C ARG A 142 5.97 -16.04 -5.31
N THR A 143 5.75 -16.61 -6.49
CA THR A 143 4.44 -16.62 -7.15
C THR A 143 4.18 -17.98 -7.80
N PRO A 144 2.94 -18.51 -7.76
CA PRO A 144 2.61 -19.79 -8.39
C PRO A 144 2.56 -19.71 -9.92
N LEU A 145 2.30 -18.53 -10.50
CA LEU A 145 2.16 -18.35 -11.93
C LEU A 145 2.57 -16.94 -12.35
N VAL A 146 3.45 -16.87 -13.34
CA VAL A 146 3.79 -15.64 -14.06
C VAL A 146 3.19 -15.75 -15.46
N LYS A 147 2.29 -14.83 -15.81
CA LYS A 147 1.66 -14.77 -17.13
C LYS A 147 1.61 -13.33 -17.63
N ALA A 148 1.69 -13.17 -18.95
CA ALA A 148 1.42 -11.89 -19.59
C ALA A 148 -0.07 -11.53 -19.47
N VAL A 149 -0.33 -10.23 -19.58
CA VAL A 149 -1.69 -9.69 -19.77
C VAL A 149 -2.16 -10.05 -21.19
N LEU A 150 -3.48 -10.18 -21.41
CA LEU A 150 -4.01 -10.43 -22.75
C LEU A 150 -3.49 -9.39 -23.75
N ASN A 151 -3.08 -9.86 -24.93
CA ASN A 151 -2.54 -9.06 -26.03
C ASN A 151 -1.27 -8.27 -25.69
N LYS A 152 -0.53 -8.68 -24.66
CA LYS A 152 0.82 -8.19 -24.37
C LYS A 152 1.80 -9.36 -24.34
N GLU A 153 3.05 -9.10 -24.70
CA GLU A 153 4.12 -10.08 -24.57
C GLU A 153 4.63 -10.16 -23.13
N LEU A 154 5.10 -11.34 -22.72
CA LEU A 154 5.83 -11.52 -21.46
C LEU A 154 7.32 -11.41 -21.78
N ARG A 155 7.93 -10.28 -21.43
CA ARG A 155 9.36 -10.02 -21.66
C ARG A 155 10.14 -10.16 -20.36
N LEU A 156 11.08 -11.10 -20.33
CA LEU A 156 12.03 -11.27 -19.22
C LEU A 156 13.39 -10.79 -19.70
N GLU A 157 13.87 -9.65 -19.20
CA GLU A 157 15.11 -9.00 -19.64
C GLU A 157 15.99 -8.63 -18.44
N SER A 158 17.31 -8.76 -18.64
CA SER A 158 18.33 -8.26 -17.71
C SER A 158 19.30 -7.37 -18.49
N PRO A 159 19.09 -6.03 -18.51
CA PRO A 159 19.88 -5.13 -19.36
C PRO A 159 21.36 -5.02 -18.96
N THR A 160 21.66 -5.26 -17.68
CA THR A 160 22.98 -4.98 -17.09
C THR A 160 23.74 -6.24 -16.67
N ARG A 161 23.05 -7.39 -16.60
CA ARG A 161 23.60 -8.63 -16.04
C ARG A 161 23.07 -9.82 -16.84
N SER A 162 23.09 -11.01 -16.24
CA SER A 162 22.51 -12.22 -16.79
C SER A 162 21.06 -12.41 -16.33
N LEU A 163 20.29 -13.14 -17.13
CA LEU A 163 19.03 -13.76 -16.76
C LEU A 163 19.30 -15.26 -16.62
N SER A 164 18.86 -15.89 -15.53
CA SER A 164 18.99 -17.33 -15.32
C SER A 164 17.65 -17.93 -14.91
N MET A 165 17.37 -19.14 -15.40
CA MET A 165 16.18 -19.93 -15.04
C MET A 165 16.66 -21.29 -14.56
N ASP A 166 16.43 -21.59 -13.28
CA ASP A 166 16.80 -22.87 -12.66
C ASP A 166 15.54 -23.55 -12.11
N ALA A 167 15.47 -24.87 -12.26
CA ALA A 167 14.36 -25.69 -11.79
C ALA A 167 14.84 -27.10 -11.40
N PRO A 168 14.40 -27.63 -10.24
CA PRO A 168 14.86 -28.93 -9.74
C PRO A 168 14.45 -30.11 -10.64
N ARG A 169 13.38 -29.96 -11.42
CA ARG A 169 12.90 -30.95 -12.40
C ARG A 169 13.25 -30.58 -13.84
N GLY A 170 14.06 -29.54 -14.04
CA GLY A 170 14.36 -28.98 -15.35
C GLY A 170 13.35 -27.94 -15.82
N VAL A 171 13.75 -27.17 -16.83
CA VAL A 171 12.96 -26.10 -17.46
C VAL A 171 12.47 -26.59 -18.82
N HIS A 172 11.16 -26.51 -19.05
CA HIS A 172 10.54 -26.89 -20.32
C HIS A 172 10.09 -25.64 -21.08
N ILE A 173 10.74 -25.35 -22.20
CA ILE A 173 10.37 -24.25 -23.10
C ILE A 173 9.61 -24.86 -24.27
N LYS A 174 8.35 -24.46 -24.46
CA LYS A 174 7.48 -24.94 -25.53
C LYS A 174 6.73 -23.78 -26.18
N ALA A 175 6.78 -23.69 -27.50
CA ALA A 175 5.94 -22.79 -28.29
C ALA A 175 4.75 -23.59 -28.84
N LEU A 176 3.54 -23.35 -28.30
CA LEU A 176 2.31 -23.99 -28.79
C LEU A 176 1.91 -23.51 -30.18
N ALA A 177 2.24 -22.25 -30.49
CA ALA A 177 2.04 -21.62 -31.78
C ALA A 177 3.20 -20.64 -32.03
N GLY A 178 3.69 -20.57 -33.27
CA GLY A 178 4.85 -19.76 -33.64
C GLY A 178 6.17 -20.51 -33.54
N ASN A 179 7.27 -19.76 -33.58
CA ASN A 179 8.63 -20.30 -33.56
C ASN A 179 9.29 -20.07 -32.19
N ALA A 180 10.25 -20.94 -31.85
CA ALA A 180 11.14 -20.74 -30.71
C ALA A 180 12.54 -20.45 -31.23
N ASP A 181 12.92 -19.17 -31.22
CA ASP A 181 14.21 -18.71 -31.73
C ASP A 181 15.18 -18.48 -30.56
N VAL A 182 16.41 -18.99 -30.70
CA VAL A 182 17.50 -18.75 -29.75
C VAL A 182 18.66 -18.12 -30.50
N ALA A 183 19.04 -16.91 -30.11
CA ALA A 183 20.15 -16.17 -30.69
C ALA A 183 21.08 -15.66 -29.58
N ALA A 184 22.39 -15.66 -29.85
CA ALA A 184 23.40 -15.10 -28.97
C ALA A 184 24.39 -14.26 -29.79
N HIS A 185 24.97 -13.24 -29.17
CA HIS A 185 26.00 -12.41 -29.80
C HIS A 185 27.36 -13.11 -29.86
N PHE A 186 27.66 -13.96 -28.87
CA PHE A 186 28.91 -14.70 -28.77
C PHE A 186 28.68 -16.19 -29.00
N ASP A 187 28.34 -16.92 -27.95
CA ASP A 187 28.25 -18.37 -27.93
C ASP A 187 26.93 -18.85 -27.34
N ILE A 188 26.42 -19.95 -27.91
CA ILE A 188 25.35 -20.76 -27.33
C ILE A 188 26.01 -22.06 -26.89
N VAL A 189 26.14 -22.26 -25.59
CA VAL A 189 26.74 -23.49 -25.03
C VAL A 189 25.62 -24.40 -24.52
N LEU A 190 25.48 -25.57 -25.15
CA LEU A 190 24.57 -26.63 -24.72
C LEU A 190 25.38 -27.73 -24.02
N ASN A 191 25.19 -27.89 -22.71
CA ASN A 191 25.88 -28.92 -21.93
C ASN A 191 24.88 -29.90 -21.31
N SER A 192 25.12 -31.19 -21.46
CA SER A 192 24.25 -32.26 -20.94
C SER A 192 25.03 -33.07 -19.91
N SER A 193 24.56 -33.11 -18.66
CA SER A 193 25.19 -33.90 -17.58
C SER A 193 25.11 -35.41 -17.82
N ALA A 194 24.08 -35.87 -18.54
CA ALA A 194 23.91 -37.27 -18.94
C ALA A 194 24.58 -37.61 -20.28
N GLY A 195 25.21 -36.63 -20.94
CA GLY A 195 25.96 -36.83 -22.18
C GLY A 195 25.11 -37.04 -23.44
N LEU A 196 23.78 -36.92 -23.36
CA LEU A 196 22.89 -37.02 -24.52
C LEU A 196 22.26 -35.65 -24.82
N LEU A 197 22.43 -35.18 -26.06
CA LEU A 197 21.74 -34.04 -26.63
C LEU A 197 20.99 -34.54 -27.87
N VAL A 198 19.67 -34.44 -27.87
CA VAL A 198 18.81 -34.90 -28.97
C VAL A 198 18.24 -33.68 -29.70
N LEU A 199 18.53 -33.58 -30.99
CA LEU A 199 17.91 -32.60 -31.89
C LEU A 199 16.95 -33.35 -32.82
N ASP A 200 15.69 -33.46 -32.40
CA ASP A 200 14.63 -34.12 -33.17
C ASP A 200 13.99 -33.13 -34.14
N ALA A 201 14.46 -33.13 -35.39
CA ALA A 201 13.99 -32.24 -36.45
C ALA A 201 14.15 -32.89 -37.82
N GLU A 202 13.32 -32.49 -38.79
CA GLU A 202 13.45 -32.95 -40.19
C GLU A 202 14.77 -32.52 -40.81
N THR A 203 15.25 -31.31 -40.49
CA THR A 203 16.54 -30.80 -40.98
C THR A 203 17.27 -30.02 -39.91
N VAL A 204 18.58 -30.28 -39.78
CA VAL A 204 19.51 -29.48 -38.96
C VAL A 204 20.53 -28.85 -39.91
N ARG A 205 20.66 -27.51 -39.85
CA ARG A 205 21.53 -26.75 -40.78
C ARG A 205 22.62 -26.02 -40.02
N LEU A 206 23.85 -26.13 -40.50
CA LEU A 206 25.04 -25.43 -39.99
C LEU A 206 25.68 -24.63 -41.13
N PRO A 207 25.12 -23.44 -41.47
CA PRO A 207 25.41 -22.77 -42.74
C PRO A 207 26.81 -22.13 -42.83
N THR A 208 27.39 -21.73 -41.69
CA THR A 208 28.64 -20.96 -41.64
C THR A 208 29.73 -21.72 -40.90
N LEU A 209 29.94 -22.99 -41.27
CA LEU A 209 31.11 -23.73 -40.81
C LEU A 209 32.35 -23.16 -41.50
N PRO A 210 33.44 -22.86 -40.76
CA PRO A 210 34.68 -22.39 -41.37
C PRO A 210 35.20 -23.47 -42.34
N VAL A 211 35.35 -23.09 -43.61
CA VAL A 211 35.88 -23.99 -44.65
C VAL A 211 37.39 -23.82 -44.69
N GLY A 212 38.10 -24.93 -44.57
CA GLY A 212 39.55 -24.94 -44.76
C GLY A 212 39.92 -24.82 -46.22
N GLU A 213 40.80 -23.88 -46.57
CA GLU A 213 41.36 -23.78 -47.93
C GLU A 213 42.48 -24.82 -48.11
N ALA A 214 42.27 -25.77 -49.02
CA ALA A 214 43.31 -26.68 -49.47
C ALA A 214 44.26 -25.95 -50.43
N ARG A 215 45.48 -25.64 -49.98
CA ARG A 215 46.52 -25.10 -50.86
C ARG A 215 47.09 -26.23 -51.73
N THR A 216 46.94 -26.11 -53.04
CA THR A 216 47.53 -27.03 -54.03
C THR A 216 49.04 -26.84 -54.07
N SER A 217 49.75 -27.91 -53.73
CA SER A 217 51.19 -28.15 -53.73
C SER A 217 52.07 -27.22 -54.59
N GLY A 218 52.99 -26.52 -53.90
CA GLY A 218 54.15 -25.85 -54.46
C GLY A 218 55.23 -25.54 -53.40
N GLU A 219 54.85 -25.40 -52.14
CA GLU A 219 55.80 -25.25 -51.02
C GLU A 219 55.53 -26.28 -49.93
N SER A 220 56.50 -27.18 -49.78
CA SER A 220 56.59 -28.19 -48.73
C SER A 220 56.72 -27.52 -47.34
N GLN A 221 56.13 -28.18 -46.33
CA GLN A 221 56.41 -28.05 -44.88
C GLN A 221 55.54 -27.13 -44.00
N GLY A 222 54.26 -26.92 -44.36
CA GLY A 222 53.25 -26.52 -43.38
C GLY A 222 52.33 -27.70 -43.05
N MET A 223 52.53 -28.39 -41.92
CA MET A 223 51.60 -29.40 -41.43
C MET A 223 50.27 -28.71 -41.06
N TYR A 224 49.32 -28.65 -41.99
CA TYR A 224 48.04 -27.99 -41.73
C TYR A 224 47.20 -28.88 -40.81
N ASN A 225 46.91 -28.37 -39.60
CA ASN A 225 45.93 -28.92 -38.65
C ASN A 225 44.50 -28.65 -39.16
N MET A 226 44.20 -29.10 -40.37
CA MET A 226 42.88 -28.98 -40.97
C MET A 226 42.09 -30.26 -40.65
N PHE A 227 40.86 -30.08 -40.22
CA PHE A 227 39.99 -31.18 -39.82
C PHE A 227 38.72 -31.17 -40.65
N GLU A 228 38.30 -32.36 -41.07
CA GLU A 228 36.98 -32.60 -41.66
C GLU A 228 36.01 -32.93 -40.52
N VAL A 229 34.79 -32.39 -40.59
CA VAL A 229 33.69 -32.78 -39.70
C VAL A 229 32.91 -33.89 -40.39
N CYS A 230 32.94 -35.09 -39.83
CA CYS A 230 32.30 -36.27 -40.38
C CYS A 230 31.03 -36.59 -39.61
N VAL A 231 29.98 -37.01 -40.33
CA VAL A 231 28.67 -37.37 -39.76
C VAL A 231 28.42 -38.85 -40.02
N CYS A 232 28.33 -39.67 -38.97
CA CYS A 232 27.97 -41.08 -39.11
C CYS A 232 26.46 -41.24 -39.40
N PRO A 233 26.02 -42.35 -40.03
CA PRO A 233 24.60 -42.70 -40.10
C PRO A 233 23.92 -42.83 -38.72
N SER A 234 24.71 -43.03 -37.66
CA SER A 234 24.28 -43.05 -36.25
C SER A 234 23.99 -41.66 -35.67
N GLY A 235 24.26 -40.57 -36.39
CA GLY A 235 24.11 -39.19 -35.93
C GLY A 235 25.27 -38.66 -35.09
N LYS A 236 26.32 -39.46 -34.86
CA LYS A 236 27.56 -39.00 -34.21
C LYS A 236 28.35 -38.08 -35.15
N LEU A 237 28.80 -36.95 -34.61
CA LEU A 237 29.71 -36.02 -35.26
C LEU A 237 31.12 -36.23 -34.69
N PHE A 238 32.12 -36.34 -35.55
CA PHE A 238 33.51 -36.43 -35.13
C PHE A 238 34.43 -35.64 -36.06
N LEU A 239 35.62 -35.33 -35.57
CA LEU A 239 36.67 -34.64 -36.31
C LEU A 239 37.66 -35.66 -36.87
N SER A 240 37.87 -35.66 -38.18
CA SER A 240 38.93 -36.44 -38.84
C SER A 240 39.99 -35.51 -39.41
N ARG A 241 41.24 -35.98 -39.52
CA ARG A 241 42.32 -35.19 -40.12
C ARG A 241 42.11 -35.08 -41.63
N ALA A 242 42.06 -33.85 -42.16
CA ALA A 242 41.82 -33.61 -43.58
C ALA A 242 43.01 -34.09 -44.43
N GLY A 243 42.72 -34.80 -45.53
CA GLY A 243 43.70 -35.35 -46.47
C GLY A 243 43.51 -34.81 -47.89
N VAL A 244 44.23 -35.39 -48.87
CA VAL A 244 44.00 -35.09 -50.31
C VAL A 244 42.62 -35.60 -50.77
N SER A 245 42.07 -36.58 -50.05
CA SER A 245 40.75 -37.17 -50.21
C SER A 245 40.08 -37.26 -48.84
N SER A 246 38.73 -37.29 -48.80
CA SER A 246 38.01 -37.35 -47.53
C SER A 246 38.39 -38.58 -46.72
N THR A 247 38.73 -38.37 -45.46
CA THR A 247 39.13 -39.43 -44.51
C THR A 247 37.98 -39.90 -43.64
N CYS A 248 36.76 -39.39 -43.87
CA CYS A 248 35.57 -39.72 -43.08
C CYS A 248 35.18 -41.22 -43.12
N SER A 249 35.64 -41.97 -44.11
CA SER A 249 35.38 -43.42 -44.25
C SER A 249 36.40 -44.30 -43.54
N GLU A 250 37.49 -43.73 -43.02
CA GLU A 250 38.64 -44.49 -42.50
C GLU A 250 38.52 -44.77 -40.99
N HIS A 251 37.61 -44.10 -40.28
CA HIS A 251 37.34 -44.33 -38.86
C HIS A 251 36.18 -45.30 -38.65
N GLN A 252 36.51 -46.44 -38.03
CA GLN A 252 35.64 -47.60 -37.84
C GLN A 252 34.66 -47.49 -36.65
N ASP A 253 34.57 -46.31 -36.05
CA ASP A 253 33.61 -45.98 -34.98
C ASP A 253 32.35 -45.26 -35.50
N CYS A 254 32.23 -45.15 -36.83
CA CYS A 254 30.98 -45.26 -37.57
C CYS A 254 30.80 -46.71 -38.05
#